data_AF-A0A6J1VRD1-F1
#
_entry.id   AF-A0A6J1VRD1-F1
#
_cell.length_a   1.000
_cell.length_b   1.000
_cell.length_c   1.000
_cell.angle_alpha   90.00
_cell.angle_beta   90.00
_cell.angle_gamma   90.00
#
_symmetry.space_group_name_H-M   'P 1'
#
loop_
_entity.id
_entity.type
_entity.pdbx_description
1 polymer ?
#
loop_
_entity_poly.entity_id
_entity_poly.type
_entity_poly.pdbx_seq_one_letter_code
_entity_poly.pdbx_strand_id
1 'polypeptide(L)'
;KYFWRLTRNKHLVSLQPAQIHRFWKGLPLNLDSVDAVYERTHDHKIVFFKGDRYWVFKDNNVEEGYPRPISDFGLPLGGIDAAFSWAQNDRTYFFKDNLYWCYDDHQQRMDAGYPLESTLWKGIPSQLDDATHWSDEKKKGQMLD
;
A
#
# COMPACT_ATOMS: atom_id res chain seq x y z
N LYS A 1 -12.50 -13.12 -8.53
CA LYS A 1 -11.19 -12.78 -7.94
C LYS A 1 -11.33 -12.72 -6.44
N TYR A 2 -10.33 -13.20 -5.70
CA TYR A 2 -10.46 -13.48 -4.27
C TYR A 2 -9.19 -13.13 -3.49
N PHE A 3 -9.31 -13.00 -2.18
CA PHE A 3 -8.18 -12.82 -1.27
C PHE A 3 -8.41 -13.59 0.04
N TRP A 4 -7.33 -13.87 0.77
CA TRP A 4 -7.38 -14.41 2.12
C TRP A 4 -7.00 -13.33 3.12
N ARG A 5 -7.51 -13.49 4.34
CA ARG A 5 -7.14 -12.64 5.48
C ARG A 5 -6.45 -13.50 6.51
N LEU A 6 -5.39 -12.95 7.08
CA LEU A 6 -4.64 -13.56 8.16
C LEU A 6 -4.91 -12.79 9.45
N THR A 7 -4.96 -13.50 10.57
CA THR A 7 -4.89 -12.90 11.90
C THR A 7 -3.47 -12.40 12.16
N ARG A 8 -3.28 -11.59 13.22
CA ARG A 8 -1.93 -11.17 13.66
C ARG A 8 -1.00 -12.35 13.93
N ASN A 9 -1.56 -13.49 14.36
CA ASN A 9 -0.80 -14.72 14.62
C ASN A 9 -0.61 -15.56 13.35
N LYS A 10 -0.78 -14.98 12.16
CA LYS A 10 -0.58 -15.60 10.84
C LYS A 10 -1.49 -16.81 10.57
N HIS A 11 -2.64 -16.88 11.24
CA HIS A 11 -3.64 -17.91 10.96
C HIS A 11 -4.69 -17.40 9.98
N LEU A 12 -5.18 -18.25 9.09
CA LEU A 12 -6.29 -17.92 8.21
C LEU A 12 -7.53 -17.56 9.03
N VAL A 13 -8.12 -16.40 8.73
CA VAL A 13 -9.42 -15.99 9.29
C VAL A 13 -10.53 -16.92 8.78
N SER A 14 -10.40 -17.42 7.55
CA SER A 14 -11.32 -18.35 6.91
C SER A 14 -10.56 -19.22 5.91
N LEU A 15 -10.93 -20.49 5.80
CA LEU A 15 -10.46 -21.37 4.73
C LEU A 15 -11.07 -21.02 3.37
N GLN A 16 -12.28 -20.45 3.38
CA GLN A 16 -12.93 -19.96 2.17
C GLN A 16 -12.43 -18.54 1.83
N PRO A 17 -11.96 -18.31 0.60
CA PRO A 17 -11.45 -17.01 0.22
C PRO A 17 -12.60 -16.00 0.05
N ALA A 18 -12.34 -14.74 0.42
CA ALA A 18 -13.30 -13.66 0.27
C ALA A 18 -13.29 -13.11 -1.16
N GLN A 19 -14.46 -12.83 -1.72
CA GLN A 19 -14.55 -12.16 -3.03
C GLN A 19 -14.18 -10.69 -2.90
N ILE A 20 -13.22 -10.24 -3.72
CA ILE A 20 -12.65 -8.90 -3.62
C ILE A 20 -13.72 -7.81 -3.79
N HIS A 21 -14.58 -7.90 -4.81
CA HIS A 21 -15.62 -6.91 -5.11
C HIS A 21 -16.79 -6.90 -4.11
N ARG A 22 -17.01 -8.02 -3.38
CA ARG A 22 -18.02 -8.07 -2.31
C ARG A 22 -17.51 -7.44 -1.03
N PHE A 23 -16.22 -7.60 -0.77
CA PHE A 23 -15.60 -7.09 0.43
C PHE A 23 -15.25 -5.60 0.28
N TRP A 24 -14.58 -5.23 -0.81
CA TRP A 24 -14.17 -3.87 -1.14
C TRP A 24 -15.19 -3.21 -2.06
N LYS A 25 -16.13 -2.48 -1.46
CA LYS A 25 -17.25 -1.86 -2.16
C LYS A 25 -16.78 -0.62 -2.92
N GLY A 26 -16.93 -0.63 -4.24
CA GLY A 26 -16.55 0.46 -5.13
C GLY A 26 -15.42 0.15 -6.10
N LEU A 27 -14.76 -1.01 -5.96
CA LEU A 27 -13.86 -1.50 -7.01
C LEU A 27 -14.65 -1.85 -8.28
N PRO A 28 -14.07 -1.66 -9.49
CA PRO A 28 -14.69 -2.07 -10.73
C PRO A 28 -15.04 -3.56 -10.74
N LEU A 29 -16.22 -3.94 -11.22
CA LEU A 29 -16.65 -5.35 -11.26
C LEU A 29 -15.77 -6.21 -12.19
N ASN A 30 -15.15 -5.59 -13.19
CA ASN A 30 -14.21 -6.21 -14.12
C ASN A 30 -12.75 -6.16 -13.65
N LEU A 31 -12.48 -5.72 -12.42
CA LEU A 31 -11.13 -5.71 -11.86
C LEU A 31 -10.62 -7.14 -11.69
N ASP A 32 -9.57 -7.49 -12.43
CA ASP A 32 -8.99 -8.82 -12.49
C ASP A 32 -7.78 -8.98 -11.56
N SER A 33 -7.04 -7.92 -11.30
CA SER A 33 -6.00 -7.84 -10.28
C SER A 33 -5.84 -6.41 -9.77
N VAL A 34 -5.04 -6.27 -8.74
CA VAL A 34 -4.50 -5.00 -8.26
C VAL A 34 -3.00 -5.07 -8.45
N ASP A 35 -2.35 -3.93 -8.67
CA ASP A 35 -0.90 -3.91 -8.89
C ASP A 35 -0.18 -3.72 -7.54
N ALA A 36 -0.71 -2.87 -6.65
CA ALA A 36 -0.22 -2.73 -5.27
C ALA A 36 -1.33 -2.32 -4.30
N VAL A 37 -1.16 -2.64 -3.02
CA VAL A 37 -2.04 -2.20 -1.93
C VAL A 37 -1.20 -1.83 -0.72
N TYR A 38 -1.47 -0.67 -0.09
CA TYR A 38 -0.83 -0.31 1.17
C TYR A 38 -1.80 0.40 2.12
N GLU A 39 -1.48 0.38 3.42
CA GLU A 39 -2.19 1.14 4.45
C GLU A 39 -1.40 2.41 4.78
N ARG A 40 -2.05 3.58 4.72
CA ARG A 40 -1.45 4.85 5.14
C ARG A 40 -1.37 4.94 6.65
N THR A 41 -0.21 5.36 7.15
CA THR A 41 0.07 5.40 8.59
C THR A 41 -0.71 6.50 9.33
N HIS A 42 -1.01 7.61 8.66
CA HIS A 42 -1.60 8.78 9.32
C HIS A 42 -3.13 8.69 9.52
N ASP A 43 -3.84 7.92 8.69
CA ASP A 43 -5.31 7.81 8.76
C ASP A 43 -5.87 6.39 8.56
N HIS A 44 -5.00 5.38 8.48
CA HIS A 44 -5.36 3.97 8.32
C HIS A 44 -6.22 3.67 7.09
N LYS A 45 -6.27 4.59 6.12
CA LYS A 45 -6.94 4.32 4.85
C LYS A 45 -6.09 3.40 3.99
N ILE A 46 -6.77 2.52 3.28
CA ILE A 46 -6.12 1.51 2.44
C ILE A 46 -6.17 2.01 0.99
N VAL A 47 -5.02 2.05 0.34
CA VAL A 47 -4.86 2.57 -1.00
C VAL A 47 -4.59 1.41 -1.95
N PHE A 48 -5.42 1.30 -2.97
CA PHE A 48 -5.31 0.28 -4.02
C PHE A 48 -4.83 0.94 -5.32
N PHE A 49 -3.90 0.30 -6.02
CA PHE A 49 -3.42 0.72 -7.33
C PHE A 49 -3.81 -0.28 -8.41
N LYS A 50 -4.22 0.23 -9.57
CA LYS A 50 -4.36 -0.55 -10.81
C LYS A 50 -4.15 0.33 -12.03
N GLY A 51 -3.14 0.02 -12.83
CA GLY A 51 -2.72 0.81 -13.98
C GLY A 51 -2.50 2.26 -13.56
N ASP A 52 -3.08 3.19 -14.30
CA ASP A 52 -2.92 4.63 -14.06
C ASP A 52 -3.86 5.19 -12.97
N ARG A 53 -4.51 4.31 -12.19
CA ARG A 53 -5.53 4.71 -11.23
C ARG A 53 -5.27 4.17 -9.84
N TYR A 54 -5.72 4.92 -8.85
CA TYR A 54 -5.76 4.50 -7.47
C TYR A 54 -7.12 4.77 -6.82
N TRP A 55 -7.43 4.00 -5.79
CA TRP A 55 -8.62 4.10 -4.96
C TRP A 55 -8.20 4.21 -3.51
N VAL A 56 -8.86 5.06 -2.74
CA VAL A 56 -8.67 5.13 -1.28
C VAL A 56 -9.92 4.57 -0.61
N PHE A 57 -9.70 3.67 0.33
CA PHE A 57 -10.75 3.01 1.11
C PHE A 57 -10.69 3.45 2.56
N LYS A 58 -11.87 3.74 3.11
CA LYS A 58 -12.09 3.79 4.55
C LYS A 58 -12.93 2.58 4.93
N ASP A 59 -12.41 1.80 5.88
CA ASP A 59 -12.89 0.45 6.16
C ASP A 59 -12.92 -0.37 4.86
N ASN A 60 -14.11 -0.68 4.37
CA ASN A 60 -14.36 -1.50 3.19
C ASN A 60 -15.06 -0.73 2.05
N ASN A 61 -15.21 0.59 2.18
CA ASN A 61 -15.89 1.42 1.18
C ASN A 61 -14.89 2.37 0.54
N VAL A 62 -14.99 2.51 -0.78
CA VAL A 62 -14.23 3.54 -1.51
C VAL A 62 -14.69 4.93 -1.04
N GLU A 63 -13.73 5.82 -0.84
CA GLU A 63 -14.00 7.23 -0.56
C GLU A 63 -14.56 7.94 -1.81
N GLU A 64 -15.27 9.04 -1.62
CA GLU A 64 -15.82 9.86 -2.71
C GLU A 64 -14.70 10.46 -3.57
N GLY A 65 -14.95 10.56 -4.88
CA GLY A 65 -14.01 11.14 -5.84
C GLY A 65 -12.95 10.18 -6.40
N TYR A 66 -12.97 8.90 -5.98
CA TYR A 66 -12.11 7.85 -6.52
C TYR A 66 -12.81 6.99 -7.60
N PRO A 67 -12.06 6.43 -8.58
CA PRO A 67 -10.60 6.46 -8.69
C PRO A 67 -10.02 7.78 -9.18
N ARG A 68 -8.78 8.05 -8.76
CA ARG A 68 -7.97 9.20 -9.16
C ARG A 68 -6.69 8.76 -9.89
N PRO A 69 -6.04 9.63 -10.67
CA PRO A 69 -4.85 9.27 -11.43
C PRO A 69 -3.61 9.17 -10.53
N ILE A 70 -2.74 8.17 -10.77
CA ILE A 70 -1.50 7.99 -9.98
C ILE A 70 -0.52 9.16 -10.11
N SER A 71 -0.69 10.02 -11.12
CA SER A 71 0.04 11.28 -11.27
C SER A 71 -0.19 12.25 -10.11
N ASP A 72 -1.25 12.08 -9.31
CA ASP A 72 -1.47 12.83 -8.07
C ASP A 72 -0.34 12.63 -7.05
N PHE A 73 0.37 11.49 -7.11
CA PHE A 73 1.57 11.23 -6.32
C PHE A 73 2.86 11.71 -7.00
N GLY A 74 2.81 12.12 -8.27
CA GLY A 74 3.99 12.38 -9.10
C GLY A 74 4.62 11.10 -9.68
N LEU A 75 3.88 9.99 -9.72
CA LEU A 75 4.34 8.71 -10.28
C LEU A 75 4.21 8.66 -11.82
N PRO A 76 5.09 7.90 -12.52
CA PRO A 76 4.96 7.67 -13.96
C PRO A 76 3.75 6.79 -14.27
N LEU A 77 3.23 6.90 -15.50
CA LEU A 77 2.14 6.04 -16.00
C LEU A 77 2.57 4.56 -16.08
N GLY A 78 1.59 3.68 -16.12
CA GLY A 78 1.70 2.23 -16.26
C GLY A 78 1.73 1.46 -14.94
N GLY A 79 1.12 1.99 -13.87
CA GLY A 79 1.07 1.32 -12.56
C GLY A 79 2.40 1.30 -11.79
N ILE A 80 2.38 0.61 -10.65
CA ILE A 80 3.51 0.38 -9.74
C ILE A 80 3.52 -1.09 -9.32
N ASP A 81 4.68 -1.60 -8.93
CA ASP A 81 4.87 -3.00 -8.57
C ASP A 81 4.61 -3.25 -7.08
N ALA A 82 5.00 -2.29 -6.23
CA ALA A 82 4.75 -2.36 -4.79
C ALA A 82 4.67 -0.97 -4.16
N ALA A 83 4.02 -0.90 -3.00
CA ALA A 83 3.96 0.30 -2.18
C ALA A 83 3.94 -0.08 -0.70
N PHE A 84 4.59 0.72 0.15
CA PHE A 84 4.39 0.63 1.60
C PHE A 84 4.62 1.98 2.28
N SER A 85 3.89 2.23 3.37
CA SER A 85 4.16 3.36 4.26
C SER A 85 5.09 2.96 5.40
N TRP A 86 6.03 3.84 5.73
CA TRP A 86 6.93 3.69 6.86
C TRP A 86 6.61 4.72 7.94
N ALA A 87 6.02 4.25 9.04
CA ALA A 87 5.57 5.11 10.13
C ALA A 87 6.71 5.84 10.87
N GLN A 88 7.98 5.42 10.68
CA GLN A 88 9.10 6.05 11.38
C GLN A 88 9.47 7.42 10.82
N ASN A 89 9.12 7.70 9.56
CA ASN A 89 9.47 8.94 8.88
C ASN A 89 8.30 9.56 8.07
N ASP A 90 7.08 9.05 8.24
CA ASP A 90 5.88 9.49 7.51
C ASP A 90 6.12 9.56 5.99
N ARG A 91 6.78 8.52 5.47
CA ARG A 91 7.01 8.34 4.04
C ARG A 91 6.26 7.15 3.50
N THR A 92 5.80 7.29 2.27
CA THR A 92 5.35 6.16 1.46
C THR A 92 6.36 5.90 0.36
N TYR A 93 6.79 4.65 0.24
CA TYR A 93 7.71 4.20 -0.79
C TYR A 93 6.94 3.48 -1.88
N PHE A 94 7.15 3.90 -3.13
CA PHE A 94 6.59 3.26 -4.30
C PHE A 94 7.71 2.65 -5.14
N PHE A 95 7.46 1.49 -5.73
CA PHE A 95 8.43 0.75 -6.53
C PHE A 95 7.87 0.49 -7.92
N LYS A 96 8.72 0.64 -8.93
CA LYS A 96 8.41 0.29 -10.31
C LYS A 96 9.71 -0.06 -11.03
N ASP A 97 9.75 -1.24 -11.66
CA ASP A 97 10.95 -1.78 -12.26
C ASP A 97 12.13 -1.73 -11.26
N ASN A 98 13.26 -1.15 -11.67
CA ASN A 98 14.45 -0.98 -10.83
C ASN A 98 14.47 0.35 -10.07
N LEU A 99 13.34 1.08 -10.04
CA LEU A 99 13.26 2.41 -9.45
C LEU A 99 12.36 2.42 -8.22
N TYR A 100 12.66 3.32 -7.30
CA TYR A 100 11.77 3.63 -6.19
C TYR A 100 11.63 5.13 -5.96
N TRP A 101 10.49 5.50 -5.41
CA TRP A 101 10.05 6.85 -5.10
C TRP A 101 9.82 6.97 -3.61
N CYS A 102 10.08 8.15 -3.03
CA CYS A 102 9.82 8.45 -1.63
C CYS A 102 8.86 9.64 -1.56
N TYR A 103 7.64 9.38 -1.12
CA TYR A 103 6.57 10.35 -1.04
C TYR A 103 6.39 10.83 0.39
N ASP A 104 6.42 12.15 0.59
CA ASP A 104 6.14 12.80 1.86
C ASP A 104 4.62 12.89 2.04
N ASP A 105 4.06 12.06 2.92
CA ASP A 105 2.62 12.01 3.18
C ASP A 105 2.11 13.30 3.85
N HIS A 106 2.96 14.01 4.59
CA HIS A 106 2.61 15.27 5.25
C HIS A 106 2.55 16.44 4.25
N GLN A 107 3.54 16.52 3.37
CA GLN A 107 3.62 17.56 2.33
C GLN A 107 2.85 17.20 1.06
N GLN A 108 2.37 15.96 0.95
CA GLN A 108 1.68 15.40 -0.19
C GLN A 108 2.45 15.56 -1.51
N ARG A 109 3.77 15.31 -1.48
CA ARG A 109 4.64 15.45 -2.65
C ARG A 109 5.82 14.49 -2.61
N MET A 110 6.39 14.24 -3.78
CA MET A 110 7.63 13.47 -3.91
C MET A 110 8.81 14.22 -3.27
N ASP A 111 9.64 13.50 -2.50
CA ASP A 111 10.90 14.03 -2.01
C ASP A 111 11.83 14.37 -3.19
N ALA A 112 12.65 15.41 -3.03
CA ALA A 112 13.59 15.82 -4.05
C ALA A 112 14.68 14.77 -4.29
N GLY A 113 15.07 14.57 -5.56
CA GLY A 113 16.11 13.62 -5.95
C GLY A 113 15.62 12.19 -6.22
N TYR A 114 14.30 11.95 -6.13
CA TYR A 114 13.66 10.71 -6.53
C TYR A 114 13.12 10.78 -7.98
N PRO A 115 13.02 9.64 -8.70
CA PRO A 115 13.32 8.28 -8.23
C PRO A 115 14.82 7.97 -8.12
N LEU A 116 15.12 6.92 -7.34
CA LEU A 116 16.46 6.33 -7.20
C LEU A 116 16.42 4.84 -7.58
N GLU A 117 17.59 4.27 -7.87
CA GLU A 117 17.74 2.83 -8.13
C GLU A 117 17.44 1.99 -6.88
N SER A 118 16.56 1.00 -7.02
CA SER A 118 16.13 0.11 -5.93
C SER A 118 17.22 -0.88 -5.50
N THR A 119 18.30 -1.01 -6.27
CA THR A 119 19.47 -1.85 -5.93
C THR A 119 20.15 -1.48 -4.60
N LEU A 120 19.88 -0.28 -4.08
CA LEU A 120 20.29 0.15 -2.73
C LEU A 120 19.55 -0.61 -1.62
N TRP A 121 18.38 -1.18 -1.90
CA TRP A 121 17.64 -2.06 -1.01
C TRP A 121 18.21 -3.48 -1.10
N LYS A 122 19.33 -3.72 -0.40
CA LYS A 122 19.98 -5.04 -0.36
C LYS A 122 19.00 -6.14 0.06
N GLY A 123 18.84 -7.16 -0.79
CA GLY A 123 18.04 -8.36 -0.52
C GLY A 123 16.65 -8.38 -1.14
N ILE A 124 16.26 -7.32 -1.86
CA ILE A 124 14.99 -7.27 -2.59
C ILE A 124 15.16 -7.89 -3.99
N PRO A 125 14.31 -8.84 -4.42
CA PRO A 125 14.32 -9.35 -5.80
C PRO A 125 13.95 -8.25 -6.80
N SER A 126 14.44 -8.34 -8.04
CA SER A 126 14.21 -7.33 -9.09
C SER A 126 12.74 -7.14 -9.50
N GLN A 127 11.86 -8.05 -9.09
CA GLN A 127 10.41 -7.93 -9.20
C GLN A 127 9.84 -8.06 -7.79
N LEU A 128 9.29 -6.94 -7.29
CA LEU A 128 8.56 -6.89 -6.03
C LEU A 128 7.08 -7.17 -6.34
N ASP A 129 6.52 -8.20 -5.70
CA ASP A 129 5.08 -8.47 -5.81
C ASP A 129 4.27 -7.85 -4.64
N ASP A 130 4.94 -7.51 -3.53
CA ASP A 130 4.33 -6.84 -2.37
C ASP A 130 5.42 -6.29 -1.42
N ALA A 131 5.07 -5.26 -0.64
CA ALA A 131 5.90 -4.75 0.44
C ALA A 131 5.01 -4.39 1.64
N THR A 132 5.26 -4.99 2.80
CA THR A 132 4.47 -4.73 4.00
C THR A 132 5.36 -4.38 5.18
N HIS A 133 5.09 -3.26 5.86
CA HIS A 133 5.68 -2.98 7.16
C HIS A 133 4.90 -3.70 8.27
N TRP A 134 5.61 -4.33 9.21
CA TRP A 134 5.03 -4.99 10.36
C TRP A 134 5.55 -4.36 11.65
N SER A 135 4.66 -3.85 12.51
CA SER A 135 5.01 -3.34 13.84
C SER A 135 4.67 -4.34 14.94
N ASP A 136 5.67 -4.65 15.77
CA ASP A 136 5.52 -5.40 17.01
C ASP A 136 5.21 -4.43 18.16
N GLU A 137 3.96 -4.36 18.63
CA GLU A 137 3.64 -3.62 19.85
C GLU A 137 3.96 -4.45 21.10
N LYS A 138 5.25 -4.56 21.43
CA LYS A 138 5.70 -4.94 22.78
C LYS A 138 6.67 -3.90 23.32
N LYS A 139 6.12 -2.86 23.96
CA LYS A 139 6.64 -2.19 25.18
C LYS A 139 5.82 -0.92 25.49
N LYS A 140 4.72 -1.08 26.22
CA LYS A 140 4.24 -0.04 27.13
C LYS A 140 3.70 -0.74 28.38
N GLY A 141 4.59 -0.92 29.34
CA GLY A 141 4.30 -1.56 30.61
C GLY A 141 5.55 -1.60 31.45
N GLN A 142 5.92 -0.44 32.02
CA GLN A 142 6.58 -0.25 33.31
C GLN A 142 7.13 1.18 33.38
N MET A 143 6.47 2.03 34.19
CA MET A 143 7.09 2.94 35.16
C MET A 143 5.96 3.72 35.81
N LEU A 144 5.49 3.23 36.95
CA LEU A 144 5.07 4.01 38.11
C LEU A 144 5.20 3.06 39.31
N ASP A 145 6.28 3.24 40.08
CA ASP A 145 6.28 3.06 41.54
C ASP A 145 6.44 4.46 42.13
#